data_AF-A0A945NT87-F1
#
_entry.id   AF-A0A945NT87-F1
#
_cell.length_a   1.000
_cell.length_b   1.000
_cell.length_c   1.000
_cell.angle_alpha   90.00
_cell.angle_beta   90.00
_cell.angle_gamma   90.00
#
_symmetry.space_group_name_H-M   'P 1'
#
loop_
_entity.id
_entity.type
_entity.pdbx_description
1 polymer ?
#
loop_
_entity_poly.entity_id
_entity_poly.type
_entity_poly.pdbx_seq_one_letter_code
_entity_poly.pdbx_strand_id
1 'polypeptide(L)'
;MNPQHIVRLLCGAGSMVVLASCFTSTADFKSDAETFIVEQVSAEIGTTLTSVNCVAPIDQNIGTRFTCQAIDDSGAIWEFDNVIDGEGEFTVNISRRP
;
A
#
# COMPACT_ATOMS: atom_id res chain seq x y z
N MET A 1 21.27 -0.52 1.02
CA MET A 1 20.33 0.33 1.76
C MET A 1 20.15 1.63 0.99
N ASN A 2 19.01 1.83 0.34
CA ASN A 2 18.70 3.06 -0.40
C ASN A 2 17.46 3.71 0.24
N PRO A 3 17.56 4.91 0.85
CA PRO A 3 16.52 5.40 1.75
C PRO A 3 15.72 6.53 1.10
N GLN A 4 14.66 6.28 0.32
CA GLN A 4 13.80 7.38 -0.19
C GLN A 4 12.34 6.92 -0.46
N HIS A 5 11.66 6.31 0.50
CA HIS A 5 10.18 6.35 0.50
C HIS A 5 9.76 7.70 1.08
N ILE A 6 9.63 8.75 0.24
CA ILE A 6 9.11 10.06 0.67
C ILE A 6 7.58 9.95 0.75
N VAL A 7 7.09 9.65 1.95
CA VAL A 7 5.65 9.65 2.26
C VAL A 7 5.19 11.10 2.40
N ARG A 8 4.29 11.55 1.53
CA ARG A 8 3.57 12.82 1.72
C ARG A 8 2.24 12.52 2.40
N LEU A 9 2.19 12.68 3.73
CA LEU A 9 0.94 12.72 4.47
C LEU A 9 0.13 13.94 4.02
N LEU A 10 -0.95 13.72 3.28
CA LEU A 10 -1.97 14.73 3.04
C LEU A 10 -3.03 14.55 4.14
N CYS A 11 -3.19 15.56 5.00
CA CYS A 11 -4.14 15.56 6.11
C CYS A 11 -5.60 15.47 5.60
N GLY A 12 -6.08 14.26 5.33
CA GLY A 12 -7.45 13.96 4.98
C GLY A 12 -7.69 12.45 4.99
N ALA A 13 -8.45 11.96 5.97
CA ALA A 13 -9.02 10.61 6.07
C ALA A 13 -8.20 9.42 5.48
N GLY A 14 -7.14 8.97 6.16
CA GLY A 14 -6.62 7.59 6.07
C GLY A 14 -5.95 7.17 4.75
N SER A 15 -5.56 8.12 3.90
CA SER A 15 -4.87 7.86 2.63
C SER A 15 -3.38 8.18 2.75
N MET A 16 -2.53 7.27 2.23
CA MET A 16 -1.08 7.46 2.18
C MET A 16 -0.58 7.32 0.75
N VAL A 17 0.21 8.29 0.29
CA VAL A 17 0.79 8.30 -1.05
C VAL A 17 2.19 7.68 -1.03
N VAL A 18 2.42 6.74 -1.94
CA VAL A 18 3.71 6.06 -2.13
C VAL A 18 4.29 6.44 -3.47
N LEU A 19 5.47 7.08 -3.43
CA LEU A 19 6.31 7.31 -4.60
C LEU A 19 7.35 6.21 -4.65
N ALA A 20 7.40 5.41 -5.71
CA ALA A 20 8.52 4.51 -5.92
C ALA A 20 9.25 4.74 -7.25
N SER A 21 10.50 4.28 -7.26
CA SER A 21 11.42 4.37 -8.39
C SER A 21 11.09 3.31 -9.44
N CYS A 22 11.10 3.70 -10.73
CA CYS A 22 10.95 2.83 -11.91
C CYS A 22 10.15 1.54 -11.69
N PHE A 23 8.84 1.67 -11.48
CA PHE A 23 7.95 0.53 -11.69
C PHE A 23 8.02 0.11 -13.16
N THR A 24 8.44 -1.12 -13.41
CA THR A 24 8.54 -1.69 -14.77
C THR A 24 7.42 -2.68 -15.06
N SER A 25 6.74 -3.16 -14.02
CA SER A 25 5.71 -4.18 -14.08
C SER A 25 4.63 -3.98 -13.01
N THR A 26 3.49 -4.65 -13.19
CA THR A 26 2.42 -4.69 -12.17
C THR A 26 2.84 -5.42 -10.90
N ALA A 27 3.79 -6.36 -10.99
CA ALA A 27 4.36 -7.06 -9.84
C ALA A 27 5.18 -6.13 -8.94
N ASP A 28 5.77 -5.08 -9.50
CA ASP A 28 6.48 -4.07 -8.73
C ASP A 28 5.49 -3.32 -7.82
N PHE A 29 4.35 -2.86 -8.35
CA PHE A 29 3.29 -2.19 -7.56
C PHE A 29 2.77 -3.06 -6.42
N LYS A 30 2.58 -4.36 -6.69
CA LYS A 30 2.21 -5.33 -5.68
C LYS A 30 3.23 -5.36 -4.53
N SER A 31 4.49 -5.59 -4.87
CA SER A 31 5.55 -5.84 -3.88
C SER A 31 5.85 -4.60 -3.03
N ASP A 32 5.81 -3.43 -3.66
CA ASP A 32 6.04 -2.15 -2.97
C ASP A 32 4.87 -1.80 -2.03
N ALA A 33 3.63 -2.07 -2.44
CA ALA A 33 2.46 -1.91 -1.57
C ALA A 33 2.49 -2.85 -0.38
N GLU A 34 2.86 -4.12 -0.56
CA GLU A 34 3.02 -5.07 0.56
C GLU A 34 4.05 -4.55 1.58
N THR A 35 5.21 -4.11 1.10
CA THR A 35 6.28 -3.56 1.95
C THR A 35 5.83 -2.30 2.67
N PHE A 36 5.22 -1.36 1.94
CA PHE A 36 4.73 -0.12 2.50
C PHE A 36 3.67 -0.32 3.58
N ILE A 37 2.74 -1.25 3.38
CA ILE A 37 1.70 -1.57 4.36
C ILE A 37 2.32 -2.18 5.63
N VAL A 38 3.26 -3.12 5.48
CA VAL A 38 3.94 -3.75 6.62
C VAL A 38 4.78 -2.75 7.41
N GLU A 39 5.52 -1.86 6.74
CA GLU A 39 6.50 -1.01 7.44
C GLU A 39 5.91 0.32 7.91
N GLN A 40 5.11 0.99 7.07
CA GLN A 40 4.69 2.36 7.29
C GLN A 40 3.24 2.44 7.78
N VAL A 41 2.33 1.74 7.12
CA VAL A 41 0.90 1.78 7.49
C VAL A 41 0.68 1.15 8.87
N SER A 42 1.32 0.02 9.15
CA SER A 42 1.26 -0.66 10.46
C SER A 42 1.66 0.27 11.61
N ALA A 43 2.74 1.03 11.43
CA ALA A 43 3.23 2.01 12.39
C ALA A 43 2.25 3.18 12.56
N GLU A 44 1.65 3.67 11.47
CA GLU A 44 0.67 4.76 11.53
C GLU A 44 -0.62 4.35 12.25
N ILE A 45 -1.13 3.14 11.97
CA ILE A 45 -2.37 2.64 12.59
C ILE A 45 -2.14 2.05 13.99
N GLY A 46 -0.88 1.97 14.44
CA GLY A 46 -0.52 1.43 15.75
C GLY A 46 -0.84 -0.06 15.91
N THR A 47 -0.75 -0.84 14.84
CA THR A 47 -1.01 -2.29 14.85
C THR A 47 0.14 -3.05 14.22
N THR A 48 0.35 -4.30 14.63
CA THR A 48 1.36 -5.16 13.99
C THR A 48 0.68 -6.03 12.94
N LEU A 49 1.02 -5.82 11.67
CA LEU A 49 0.56 -6.68 10.57
C LEU A 49 1.54 -7.84 10.40
N THR A 50 1.08 -9.07 10.59
CA THR A 50 1.90 -10.29 10.52
C THR A 50 2.02 -10.85 9.10
N SER A 51 1.05 -10.54 8.25
CA SER A 51 1.04 -10.91 6.83
C SER A 51 0.32 -9.83 6.04
N VAL A 52 0.84 -9.52 4.85
CA VAL A 52 0.18 -8.69 3.84
C VAL A 52 0.30 -9.42 2.51
N ASN A 53 -0.82 -9.54 1.79
CA ASN A 53 -0.84 -10.08 0.44
C ASN A 53 -1.70 -9.20 -0.46
N CYS A 54 -1.09 -8.73 -1.54
CA CYS A 54 -1.71 -7.91 -2.55
C CYS A 54 -1.97 -8.70 -3.83
N VAL A 55 -3.09 -8.40 -4.48
CA VAL A 55 -3.31 -8.80 -5.88
C VAL A 55 -2.55 -7.81 -6.75
N ALA A 56 -1.79 -8.30 -7.73
CA ALA A 56 -1.14 -7.41 -8.68
C ALA A 56 -2.20 -6.64 -9.49
N PRO A 57 -2.02 -5.33 -9.74
CA PRO A 57 -2.92 -4.58 -10.59
C PRO A 57 -2.98 -5.21 -12.00
N ILE A 58 -4.12 -5.03 -12.67
CA ILE A 58 -4.35 -5.58 -14.01
C ILE A 58 -3.44 -4.94 -15.08
N ASP A 59 -3.07 -3.67 -14.86
CA ASP A 59 -2.15 -2.90 -15.69
C ASP A 59 -1.49 -1.77 -14.86
N GLN A 60 -0.69 -0.92 -15.50
CA GLN A 60 0.03 0.20 -14.85
C GLN A 60 -0.64 1.56 -15.11
N ASN A 61 -1.88 1.57 -15.61
CA ASN A 61 -2.54 2.83 -15.96
C ASN A 61 -2.94 3.58 -14.69
N ILE A 62 -2.82 4.91 -14.74
CA ILE A 62 -3.37 5.78 -13.70
C ILE A 62 -4.88 5.55 -13.58
N GLY A 63 -5.37 5.40 -12.36
CA GLY A 63 -6.73 5.02 -12.01
C GLY A 63 -6.93 3.52 -11.80
N THR A 64 -5.96 2.69 -12.16
CA THR A 64 -6.03 1.24 -11.92
C THR A 64 -5.98 0.94 -10.42
N ARG A 65 -6.91 0.11 -9.98
CA ARG A 65 -7.09 -0.27 -8.59
C ARG A 65 -6.58 -1.68 -8.35
N PHE A 66 -6.07 -1.90 -7.14
CA PHE A 66 -5.67 -3.21 -6.67
C PHE A 66 -5.87 -3.30 -5.16
N THR A 67 -6.11 -4.51 -4.66
CA THR A 67 -6.49 -4.73 -3.27
C THR A 67 -5.39 -5.50 -2.55
N CYS A 68 -5.16 -5.12 -1.30
CA CYS A 68 -4.31 -5.85 -0.37
C CYS A 68 -5.12 -6.29 0.84
N GLN A 69 -4.84 -7.49 1.32
CA GLN A 69 -5.36 -7.99 2.57
C GLN A 69 -4.21 -8.19 3.54
N ALA A 70 -4.40 -7.78 4.79
CA ALA A 70 -3.45 -8.03 5.86
C ALA A 70 -4.10 -8.75 7.03
N ILE A 71 -3.29 -9.45 7.81
CA ILE A 71 -3.69 -10.10 9.04
C ILE A 71 -2.83 -9.52 10.17
N ASP A 72 -3.46 -9.10 11.26
CA ASP A 72 -2.74 -8.64 12.45
C ASP A 72 -2.31 -9.78 13.38
N ASP A 73 -1.66 -9.46 14.49
CA ASP A 73 -1.20 -10.41 15.50
C ASP A 73 -2.34 -11.09 16.28
N SER A 74 -3.54 -10.51 16.26
CA SER A 74 -4.77 -11.10 16.82
C SER A 74 -5.50 -12.03 15.84
N GLY A 75 -5.05 -12.08 14.59
CA GLY A 75 -5.70 -12.84 13.51
C GLY A 75 -6.84 -12.09 12.85
N ALA A 76 -7.00 -10.78 13.11
CA ALA A 76 -8.03 -9.97 12.48
C ALA A 76 -7.62 -9.54 11.07
N ILE A 77 -8.61 -9.39 10.20
CA ILE A 77 -8.41 -9.11 8.78
C ILE A 77 -8.58 -7.61 8.52
N TRP A 78 -7.57 -7.04 7.87
CA TRP A 78 -7.55 -5.68 7.35
C TRP A 78 -7.61 -5.71 5.83
N GLU A 79 -8.34 -4.78 5.23
CA GLU A 79 -8.38 -4.62 3.77
C GLU A 79 -7.93 -3.21 3.39
N PHE A 80 -7.14 -3.15 2.32
CA PHE A 80 -6.62 -1.92 1.76
C PHE A 80 -6.95 -1.85 0.27
N ASP A 81 -7.50 -0.72 -0.15
CA ASP A 81 -7.75 -0.40 -1.55
C ASP A 81 -6.70 0.59 -2.04
N ASN A 82 -5.90 0.13 -2.99
CA ASN A 82 -4.84 0.92 -3.58
C ASN A 82 -5.25 1.41 -4.97
N VAL A 83 -4.75 2.57 -5.34
CA VAL A 83 -4.96 3.15 -6.67
C VAL A 83 -3.65 3.70 -7.21
N ILE A 84 -3.30 3.35 -8.44
CA ILE A 84 -2.19 3.98 -9.17
C ILE A 84 -2.64 5.40 -9.51
N ASP A 85 -1.99 6.41 -8.96
CA ASP A 85 -2.32 7.82 -9.13
C ASP A 85 -1.26 8.59 -9.95
N GLY A 86 -0.14 7.96 -10.24
CA GLY A 86 0.94 8.51 -11.06
C GLY A 86 1.81 7.43 -11.68
N GLU A 87 2.77 7.87 -12.50
CA GLU A 87 3.80 6.98 -13.06
C GLU A 87 4.68 6.47 -11.92
N GLY A 88 4.40 5.25 -11.50
CA GLY A 88 5.10 4.68 -10.35
C GLY A 88 4.70 5.30 -9.02
N GLU A 89 3.45 5.74 -8.92
CA GLU A 89 2.88 6.24 -7.69
C GLU A 89 1.58 5.48 -7.41
N PHE A 90 1.33 5.19 -6.14
CA PHE A 90 0.04 4.68 -5.72
C PHE A 90 -0.36 5.23 -4.36
N THR A 91 -1.65 5.44 -4.17
CA THR A 91 -2.24 5.74 -2.87
C THR A 91 -2.77 4.47 -2.24
N VAL A 92 -2.46 4.24 -0.96
CA VAL A 92 -3.04 3.20 -0.10
C VAL A 92 -4.17 3.78 0.73
N ASN A 93 -5.32 3.11 0.74
CA ASN A 93 -6.46 3.47 1.58
C ASN A 93 -6.89 2.28 2.42
N ILE A 94 -7.17 2.52 3.70
CA ILE A 94 -7.76 1.50 4.56
C ILE A 94 -9.24 1.37 4.18
N SER A 95 -9.62 0.30 3.48
CA SER A 95 -11.00 0.06 3.06
C SER A 95 -11.81 -0.63 4.15
N ARG A 96 -11.17 -1.48 4.96
CA ARG A 96 -11.81 -2.15 6.10
C ARG A 96 -10.87 -2.23 7.31
N ARG A 97 -11.40 -1.81 8.46
CA ARG A 97 -10.82 -2.09 9.78
C ARG A 97 -11.53 -3.31 10.40
N PRO A 98 -10.86 -4.08 11.28
CA PRO A 98 -11.47 -5.15 12.05
C PRO A 98 -12.73 -4.74 12.81
#